data_AF-A0A699JKY5-F1
#
_entry.id   AF-A0A699JKY5-F1
#
_cell.length_a   1.000
_cell.length_b   1.000
_cell.length_c   1.000
_cell.angle_alpha   90.00
_cell.angle_beta   90.00
_cell.angle_gamma   90.00
#
_symmetry.space_group_name_H-M   'P 1'
#
loop_
_entity.id
_entity.type
_entity.pdbx_description
1 polymer ?
#
loop_
_entity_poly.entity_id
_entity_poly.type
_entity_poly.pdbx_seq_one_letter_code
_entity_poly.pdbx_strand_id
1 'polypeptide(L)'
;MALIYEYMPHGTLDDHLHKAAALLSWLQRLKICIGAARGLDYLHTGPINQTRTHVRTMVKGTFGYMDPCYTYTGKLTRKSDVYSFGVVLLEVMCGRPAVDTSLSEWRGLAPWAQDHLKDGKLNHIVDSRLKGQILKKCLKDFAHIAFRCLDNQRNQRPTMAEIVVKLELIISLQECLDSCLTKVKIIDRVLVFFLDKVLWFSLTKVNSKAIKLISADTSGGEDNATITSALAIVKSGHHDVQVNRAKCHLALNVLLSLTNISAHLMLIGPTTSFFEINHPDNY
;
A
#
# COMPACT_ATOMS: atom_id res chain seq x y z
N MET A 1 -27.02 25.59 -28.79
CA MET A 1 -26.74 24.14 -28.80
C MET A 1 -26.54 23.71 -27.36
N ALA A 2 -27.36 22.79 -26.87
CA ALA A 2 -27.20 22.20 -25.54
C ALA A 2 -26.72 20.76 -25.72
N LEU A 3 -25.84 20.29 -24.84
CA LEU A 3 -25.37 18.91 -24.79
C LEU A 3 -26.01 18.23 -23.57
N ILE A 4 -26.49 17.01 -23.74
CA ILE A 4 -27.12 16.22 -22.68
C ILE A 4 -26.21 15.03 -22.38
N TYR A 5 -25.84 14.87 -21.12
CA TYR A 5 -24.98 13.80 -20.63
C TYR A 5 -25.68 13.05 -19.50
N GLU A 6 -25.23 11.82 -19.25
CA GLU A 6 -25.62 11.10 -18.04
C GLU A 6 -25.17 11.87 -16.79
N TYR A 7 -26.02 11.89 -15.77
CA TYR A 7 -25.71 12.55 -14.51
C TYR A 7 -24.69 11.72 -13.71
N MET A 8 -23.61 12.37 -13.27
CA MET A 8 -22.55 11.75 -12.46
C MET A 8 -22.76 12.12 -10.98
N PRO A 9 -23.38 11.25 -10.16
CA PRO A 9 -23.88 11.62 -8.83
C PRO A 9 -22.77 11.92 -7.81
N HIS A 10 -21.54 11.50 -8.08
CA HIS A 10 -20.41 11.71 -7.19
C HIS A 10 -19.61 12.98 -7.48
N GLY A 11 -20.03 13.83 -8.43
CA GLY A 11 -19.32 15.07 -8.72
C GLY A 11 -17.93 14.84 -9.31
N THR A 12 -17.03 15.82 -9.13
CA THR A 12 -15.70 15.82 -9.76
C THR A 12 -14.61 15.31 -8.82
N LEU A 13 -13.50 14.84 -9.38
CA LEU A 13 -12.32 14.46 -8.59
C LEU A 13 -11.77 15.63 -7.76
N ASP A 14 -11.82 16.86 -8.30
CA ASP A 14 -11.43 18.09 -7.60
C ASP A 14 -12.20 18.28 -6.29
N ASP A 15 -13.51 18.03 -6.31
CA ASP A 15 -14.35 18.13 -5.12
C ASP A 15 -13.90 17.14 -4.04
N HIS A 16 -13.59 15.90 -4.42
CA HIS A 16 -13.11 14.86 -3.50
C HIS A 16 -11.69 15.11 -2.97
N LEU A 17 -10.82 15.74 -3.76
CA LEU A 17 -9.45 16.01 -3.34
C LEU A 17 -9.35 17.26 -2.45
N HIS A 18 -10.14 18.31 -2.73
CA HIS A 18 -9.92 19.64 -2.15
C HIS A 18 -11.09 20.21 -1.34
N LYS A 19 -12.34 19.77 -1.55
CA LYS A 19 -13.53 20.38 -0.92
C LYS A 19 -14.27 19.47 0.07
N ALA A 20 -14.27 18.16 -0.18
CA ALA A 20 -15.18 17.23 0.50
C ALA A 20 -14.63 16.64 1.81
N ALA A 21 -15.57 16.26 2.69
CA ALA A 21 -15.35 15.49 3.91
C ALA A 21 -15.15 13.97 3.65
N ALA A 22 -15.51 13.47 2.46
CA ALA A 22 -15.35 12.06 2.11
C ALA A 22 -13.91 11.79 1.66
N LEU A 23 -13.15 11.09 2.50
CA LEU A 23 -11.74 10.79 2.27
C LEU A 23 -11.59 9.64 1.26
N LEU A 24 -11.15 9.96 0.04
CA LEU A 24 -10.74 8.92 -0.92
C LEU A 24 -9.49 8.20 -0.41
N SER A 25 -9.59 6.87 -0.25
CA SER A 25 -8.46 6.01 0.09
C SER A 25 -7.45 5.94 -1.06
N TRP A 26 -6.23 5.49 -0.75
CA TRP A 26 -5.20 5.29 -1.78
C TRP A 26 -5.69 4.38 -2.93
N LEU A 27 -6.37 3.27 -2.59
CA LEU A 27 -6.83 2.32 -3.58
C LEU A 27 -7.88 2.93 -4.51
N GLN A 28 -8.80 3.75 -3.98
CA GLN A 28 -9.80 4.45 -4.79
C GLN A 28 -9.13 5.46 -5.72
N ARG A 29 -8.18 6.25 -5.20
CA ARG A 29 -7.39 7.19 -5.99
C ARG A 29 -6.66 6.50 -7.15
N LEU A 30 -6.03 5.36 -6.88
CA LEU A 30 -5.33 4.59 -7.89
C LEU A 30 -6.28 4.02 -8.96
N LYS A 31 -7.46 3.52 -8.57
CA LYS A 31 -8.50 3.05 -9.51
C LYS A 31 -9.00 4.18 -10.42
N ILE A 32 -9.18 5.39 -9.87
CA ILE A 32 -9.55 6.57 -10.66
C ILE A 32 -8.45 6.90 -11.68
N CYS A 33 -7.18 6.92 -11.27
CA CYS A 33 -6.05 7.14 -12.18
C CYS A 33 -5.99 6.09 -13.30
N ILE A 34 -6.20 4.82 -12.99
CA ILE A 34 -6.24 3.73 -13.99
C ILE A 34 -7.39 3.95 -14.98
N GLY A 35 -8.60 4.24 -14.48
CA GLY A 35 -9.77 4.49 -15.33
C GLY A 35 -9.56 5.69 -16.27
N ALA A 36 -9.04 6.80 -15.74
CA ALA A 36 -8.70 7.97 -16.53
C ALA A 36 -7.59 7.69 -17.56
N ALA A 37 -6.56 6.93 -17.17
CA ALA A 37 -5.47 6.54 -18.07
C ALA A 37 -5.97 5.68 -19.23
N ARG A 38 -6.85 4.70 -18.97
CA ARG A 38 -7.48 3.86 -20.00
C ARG A 38 -8.34 4.67 -20.96
N GLY A 39 -9.13 5.61 -20.45
CA GLY A 39 -9.92 6.52 -21.28
C GLY A 39 -9.03 7.37 -22.20
N LEU A 40 -7.94 7.90 -21.67
CA LEU A 40 -7.00 8.70 -22.46
C LEU A 40 -6.19 7.85 -23.46
N ASP A 41 -5.83 6.62 -23.11
CA ASP A 41 -5.20 5.65 -24.03
C ASP A 41 -6.13 5.29 -25.19
N TYR A 42 -7.43 5.09 -24.92
CA TYR A 42 -8.45 4.88 -25.94
C TYR A 42 -8.55 6.08 -26.90
N LEU A 43 -8.51 7.31 -26.37
CA LEU A 43 -8.49 8.52 -27.20
C LEU A 43 -7.19 8.63 -28.02
N HIS A 44 -6.06 8.14 -27.50
CA HIS A 44 -4.79 8.14 -28.20
C HIS A 44 -4.71 7.07 -29.29
N THR A 45 -5.46 5.98 -29.22
CA THR A 45 -5.40 4.91 -30.22
C THR A 45 -6.05 5.33 -31.54
N GLY A 46 -7.16 6.10 -31.50
CA GLY A 46 -7.75 6.80 -32.65
C GLY A 46 -8.00 5.94 -33.92
N PRO A 47 -8.50 6.54 -35.02
CA PRO A 47 -8.58 5.84 -36.29
C PRO A 47 -7.16 5.55 -36.83
N ILE A 48 -6.89 4.29 -37.15
CA ILE A 48 -5.57 3.72 -37.53
C ILE A 48 -4.90 4.46 -38.73
N ASN A 49 -5.64 5.29 -39.45
CA ASN A 49 -5.20 5.95 -40.69
C ASN A 49 -4.73 7.40 -40.53
N GLN A 50 -4.56 7.91 -39.30
CA GLN A 50 -4.03 9.26 -39.10
C GLN A 50 -2.49 9.29 -39.11
N THR A 51 -1.91 9.85 -40.17
CA THR A 51 -0.45 10.02 -40.33
C THR A 51 0.11 11.23 -39.55
N ARG A 52 -0.76 12.14 -39.08
CA ARG A 52 -0.35 13.36 -38.37
C ARG A 52 -0.09 13.08 -36.89
N THR A 53 1.14 13.31 -36.45
CA THR A 53 1.58 13.14 -35.05
C THR A 53 1.31 14.36 -34.16
N HIS A 54 0.94 15.50 -34.75
CA HIS A 54 0.69 16.75 -34.04
C HIS A 54 -0.31 17.64 -34.79
N VAL A 55 -0.96 18.54 -34.04
CA VAL A 55 -1.81 19.62 -34.54
C VAL A 55 -1.16 20.95 -34.20
N ARG A 56 -1.04 21.85 -35.18
CA ARG A 56 -0.64 23.25 -34.91
C ARG A 56 -1.90 24.09 -34.74
N THR A 57 -2.01 24.79 -33.63
CA THR A 57 -3.18 25.60 -33.29
C THR A 57 -2.78 26.74 -32.36
N MET A 58 -3.68 27.70 -32.15
CA MET A 58 -3.55 28.64 -31.04
C MET A 58 -3.52 27.88 -29.72
N VAL A 59 -2.61 28.27 -28.83
CA VAL A 59 -2.51 27.66 -27.51
C VAL A 59 -3.82 27.86 -26.74
N LYS A 60 -4.38 26.74 -26.30
CA LYS A 60 -5.59 26.64 -25.46
C LYS A 60 -5.35 25.59 -24.39
N GLY A 61 -5.78 25.87 -23.17
CA GLY A 61 -5.67 24.94 -22.05
C GLY A 61 -5.84 25.64 -20.71
N THR A 62 -5.90 24.85 -19.65
CA THR A 62 -6.00 25.34 -18.28
C THR A 62 -4.60 25.53 -17.71
N PHE A 63 -4.32 26.72 -17.16
CA PHE A 63 -3.05 27.01 -16.50
C PHE A 63 -2.77 25.98 -15.38
N GLY A 64 -1.50 25.57 -15.23
CA GLY A 64 -1.08 24.46 -14.36
C GLY A 64 -1.03 23.09 -15.04
N TYR A 65 -1.90 22.83 -16.03
CA TYR A 65 -1.94 21.55 -16.76
C TYR A 65 -1.27 21.59 -18.12
N MET A 66 -1.04 22.79 -18.67
CA MET A 66 -0.52 22.95 -20.03
C MET A 66 0.92 22.45 -20.16
N ASP A 67 1.16 21.61 -21.17
CA ASP A 67 2.49 21.17 -21.57
C ASP A 67 3.36 22.37 -22.00
N PRO A 68 4.50 22.64 -21.32
CA PRO A 68 5.39 23.75 -21.67
C PRO A 68 5.90 23.70 -23.12
N CYS A 69 6.06 22.50 -23.70
CA CYS A 69 6.44 22.38 -25.10
C CYS A 69 5.32 22.82 -26.04
N TYR A 70 4.07 22.54 -25.69
CA TYR A 70 2.92 22.98 -26.49
C TYR A 70 2.71 24.49 -26.35
N THR A 71 2.81 25.05 -25.14
CA THR A 71 2.67 26.50 -24.93
C THR A 71 3.73 27.28 -25.72
N TYR A 72 4.96 26.78 -25.76
CA TYR A 72 6.05 27.43 -26.49
C TYR A 72 5.96 27.24 -28.00
N THR A 73 5.63 26.03 -28.49
CA THR A 73 5.71 25.71 -29.92
C THR A 73 4.40 25.79 -30.69
N GLY A 74 3.25 25.85 -30.00
CA GLY A 74 1.92 25.69 -30.59
C GLY A 74 1.63 24.30 -31.18
N LYS A 75 2.52 23.32 -30.99
CA LYS A 75 2.36 21.94 -31.48
C LYS A 75 1.71 21.06 -30.40
N LEU A 76 0.42 20.83 -30.52
CA LEU A 76 -0.33 19.92 -29.66
C LEU A 76 -0.08 18.47 -30.09
N THR A 77 0.24 17.61 -29.14
CA THR A 77 0.55 16.19 -29.40
C THR A 77 -0.12 15.29 -28.37
N ARG A 78 -0.19 13.98 -28.64
CA ARG A 78 -0.57 12.98 -27.62
C ARG A 78 0.31 13.08 -26.36
N LYS A 79 1.59 13.45 -26.51
CA LYS A 79 2.51 13.66 -25.38
C LYS A 79 2.21 14.92 -24.57
N SER A 80 1.44 15.85 -25.11
CA SER A 80 0.95 17.01 -24.36
C SER A 80 -0.14 16.59 -23.39
N ASP A 81 -1.03 15.66 -23.78
CA ASP A 81 -1.99 15.06 -22.84
C ASP A 81 -1.29 14.25 -21.75
N VAL A 82 -0.22 13.52 -22.09
CA VAL A 82 0.58 12.78 -21.09
C VAL A 82 1.14 13.73 -20.03
N TYR A 83 1.58 14.93 -20.41
CA TYR A 83 2.04 15.93 -19.44
C TYR A 83 0.90 16.35 -18.52
N SER A 84 -0.25 16.73 -19.08
CA SER A 84 -1.43 17.14 -18.31
C SER A 84 -1.90 16.01 -17.38
N PHE A 85 -1.87 14.76 -17.83
CA PHE A 85 -2.15 13.58 -17.00
C PHE A 85 -1.14 13.43 -15.86
N GLY A 86 0.14 13.69 -16.10
CA GLY A 86 1.18 13.74 -15.07
C GLY A 86 0.88 14.74 -13.96
N VAL A 87 0.30 15.89 -14.29
CA VAL A 87 -0.17 16.87 -13.29
C VAL A 87 -1.30 16.29 -12.45
N VAL A 88 -2.29 15.64 -13.07
CA VAL A 88 -3.39 14.97 -12.36
C VAL A 88 -2.88 13.88 -11.42
N LEU A 89 -1.89 13.09 -11.84
CA LEU A 89 -1.26 12.09 -10.95
C LEU A 89 -0.64 12.74 -9.71
N LEU A 90 0.02 13.89 -9.87
CA LEU A 90 0.56 14.65 -8.74
C LEU A 90 -0.54 15.21 -7.85
N GLU A 91 -1.63 15.74 -8.39
CA GLU A 91 -2.77 16.23 -7.59
C GLU A 91 -3.36 15.10 -6.74
N VAL A 92 -3.53 13.93 -7.33
CA VAL A 92 -4.04 12.73 -6.65
C VAL A 92 -3.10 12.27 -5.53
N MET A 93 -1.78 12.31 -5.74
CA MET A 93 -0.78 11.88 -4.76
C MET A 93 -0.57 12.92 -3.64
N CYS A 94 -0.52 14.21 -3.99
CA CYS A 94 -0.20 15.30 -3.09
C CYS A 94 -1.44 15.87 -2.38
N GLY A 95 -2.64 15.67 -2.93
CA GLY A 95 -3.87 16.28 -2.42
C GLY A 95 -3.89 17.80 -2.54
N ARG A 96 -3.07 18.37 -3.45
CA ARG A 96 -2.91 19.81 -3.69
C ARG A 96 -3.39 20.16 -5.09
N PRO A 97 -4.01 21.33 -5.30
CA PRO A 97 -4.44 21.74 -6.63
C PRO A 97 -3.24 22.03 -7.53
N ALA A 98 -3.41 21.88 -8.84
CA ALA A 98 -2.37 22.12 -9.85
C ALA A 98 -1.82 23.56 -9.81
N VAL A 99 -2.64 24.52 -9.41
CA VAL A 99 -2.28 25.93 -9.23
C VAL A 99 -2.83 26.39 -7.88
N ASP A 100 -1.92 26.78 -6.99
CA ASP A 100 -2.30 27.43 -5.75
C ASP A 100 -2.32 28.94 -5.98
N THR A 101 -3.52 29.52 -5.98
CA THR A 101 -3.73 30.97 -6.17
C THR A 101 -3.58 31.77 -4.88
N SER A 102 -3.39 31.11 -3.73
CA SER A 102 -3.26 31.75 -2.42
C SER A 102 -1.82 32.16 -2.09
N LEU A 103 -0.83 31.65 -2.83
CA LEU A 103 0.59 31.95 -2.61
C LEU A 103 1.04 33.13 -3.48
N SER A 104 1.89 34.00 -2.93
CA SER A 104 2.48 35.14 -3.65
C SER A 104 3.42 34.72 -4.79
N GLU A 105 4.01 33.53 -4.68
CA GLU A 105 4.78 32.90 -5.75
C GLU A 105 3.86 32.02 -6.59
N TRP A 106 3.61 32.42 -7.84
CA TRP A 106 2.90 31.65 -8.86
C TRP A 106 3.73 30.42 -9.28
N ARG A 107 3.87 29.44 -8.39
CA ARG A 107 4.56 28.18 -8.67
C ARG A 107 3.54 27.06 -8.84
N GLY A 108 3.46 26.50 -10.06
CA GLY A 108 2.61 25.34 -10.33
C GLY A 108 3.05 24.10 -9.56
N LEU A 109 2.11 23.19 -9.32
CA LEU A 109 2.34 21.93 -8.61
C LEU A 109 3.43 21.08 -9.27
N ALA A 110 3.44 21.02 -10.60
CA ALA A 110 4.36 20.16 -11.35
C ALA A 110 5.84 20.53 -11.13
N PRO A 111 6.29 21.77 -11.37
CA PRO A 111 7.67 22.18 -11.05
C PRO A 111 8.03 21.94 -9.57
N TRP A 112 7.14 22.34 -8.65
CA TRP A 112 7.37 22.18 -7.21
C TRP A 112 7.57 20.72 -6.80
N ALA A 113 6.74 19.80 -7.32
CA ALA A 113 6.85 18.38 -7.03
C ALA A 113 8.09 17.77 -7.69
N GLN A 114 8.43 18.16 -8.93
CA GLN A 114 9.63 17.68 -9.61
C GLN A 114 10.90 18.03 -8.82
N ASP A 115 10.99 19.22 -8.24
CA ASP A 115 12.13 19.63 -7.40
C ASP A 115 12.25 18.73 -6.16
N HIS A 116 11.13 18.49 -5.46
CA HIS A 116 11.12 17.62 -4.28
C HIS A 116 11.43 16.15 -4.61
N LEU A 117 10.99 15.68 -5.77
CA LEU A 117 11.27 14.32 -6.24
C LEU A 117 12.75 14.14 -6.57
N LYS A 118 13.40 15.15 -7.19
CA LYS A 118 14.85 15.15 -7.43
C LYS A 118 15.65 15.19 -6.13
N ASP A 119 15.17 15.94 -5.14
CA ASP A 119 15.75 16.03 -3.79
C ASP A 119 15.53 14.76 -2.94
N GLY A 120 14.79 13.77 -3.43
CA GLY A 120 14.44 12.56 -2.66
C GLY A 120 13.44 12.79 -1.52
N LYS A 121 12.77 13.95 -1.47
CA LYS A 121 11.83 14.36 -0.42
C LYS A 121 10.38 13.90 -0.69
N LEU A 122 10.21 12.70 -1.26
CA LEU A 122 8.90 12.15 -1.64
C LEU A 122 7.91 12.09 -0.46
N ASN A 123 8.37 11.70 0.73
CA ASN A 123 7.48 11.57 1.89
C ASN A 123 6.87 12.90 2.38
N HIS A 124 7.46 14.05 1.98
CA HIS A 124 7.01 15.37 2.41
C HIS A 124 5.95 15.96 1.49
N ILE A 125 5.84 15.47 0.25
CA ILE A 125 4.89 15.99 -0.73
C ILE A 125 3.57 15.20 -0.77
N VAL A 126 3.58 13.97 -0.25
CA VAL A 126 2.42 13.07 -0.25
C VAL A 126 1.34 13.58 0.69
N ASP A 127 0.10 13.50 0.24
CA ASP A 127 -1.09 13.83 0.99
C ASP A 127 -1.06 13.15 2.38
N SER A 128 -1.23 13.94 3.43
CA SER A 128 -1.21 13.44 4.80
C SER A 128 -2.26 12.36 5.04
N ARG A 129 -3.40 12.43 4.34
CA ARG A 129 -4.51 11.46 4.39
C ARG A 129 -4.11 10.07 3.89
N LEU A 130 -3.07 9.99 3.06
CA LEU A 130 -2.60 8.74 2.46
C LEU A 130 -1.48 8.07 3.27
N LYS A 131 -0.91 8.75 4.27
CA LYS A 131 0.18 8.19 5.09
C LYS A 131 -0.29 6.91 5.79
N GLY A 132 0.50 5.85 5.66
CA GLY A 132 0.19 4.53 6.23
C GLY A 132 -0.73 3.64 5.39
N GLN A 133 -1.35 4.16 4.32
CA GLN A 133 -2.15 3.37 3.38
C GLN A 133 -1.33 2.81 2.21
N ILE A 134 -0.12 3.36 1.97
CA ILE A 134 0.66 3.10 0.76
C ILE A 134 1.97 2.42 1.11
N LEU A 135 2.30 1.35 0.38
CA LEU A 135 3.63 0.77 0.40
C LEU A 135 4.66 1.76 -0.17
N LYS A 136 5.80 1.91 0.51
CA LYS A 136 6.91 2.78 0.05
C LYS A 136 7.34 2.52 -1.40
N LYS A 137 7.37 1.25 -1.83
CA LYS A 137 7.71 0.88 -3.22
C LYS A 137 6.63 1.36 -4.20
N CYS A 138 5.36 1.01 -3.97
CA CYS A 138 4.24 1.48 -4.79
C CYS A 138 4.19 3.00 -4.90
N LEU A 139 4.45 3.71 -3.80
CA LEU A 139 4.51 5.17 -3.77
C LEU A 139 5.64 5.71 -4.65
N LYS A 140 6.84 5.13 -4.56
CA LYS A 140 7.99 5.50 -5.41
C LYS A 140 7.71 5.25 -6.88
N ASP A 141 7.14 4.09 -7.22
CA ASP A 141 6.82 3.73 -8.60
C ASP A 141 5.75 4.67 -9.17
N PHE A 142 4.71 5.00 -8.40
CA PHE A 142 3.69 5.95 -8.79
C PHE A 142 4.27 7.36 -9.02
N ALA A 143 5.08 7.84 -8.07
CA ALA A 143 5.75 9.14 -8.19
C ALA A 143 6.70 9.18 -9.40
N HIS A 144 7.38 8.07 -9.69
CA HIS A 144 8.25 7.96 -10.85
C HIS A 144 7.49 8.04 -12.18
N ILE A 145 6.31 7.43 -12.27
CA ILE A 145 5.42 7.56 -13.44
C ILE A 145 5.05 9.04 -13.64
N ALA A 146 4.57 9.70 -12.59
CA ALA A 146 4.20 11.12 -12.64
C ALA A 146 5.39 12.00 -13.07
N PHE A 147 6.58 11.74 -12.51
CA PHE A 147 7.81 12.44 -12.87
C PHE A 147 8.16 12.30 -14.35
N ARG A 148 8.09 11.07 -14.89
CA ARG A 148 8.35 10.78 -16.31
C ARG A 148 7.33 11.41 -17.24
N CYS A 149 6.06 11.53 -16.83
CA CYS A 149 5.03 12.21 -17.61
C CYS A 149 5.32 13.71 -17.79
N LEU A 150 5.98 14.32 -16.81
CA LEU A 150 6.30 15.74 -16.76
C LEU A 150 7.68 16.09 -17.35
N ASP A 151 8.32 15.16 -18.06
CA ASP A 151 9.63 15.41 -18.67
C ASP A 151 9.54 16.51 -19.74
N ASN A 152 10.54 17.40 -19.79
CA ASN A 152 10.63 18.43 -20.82
C ASN A 152 10.93 17.83 -22.21
N GLN A 153 11.57 16.66 -22.25
CA GLN A 153 11.81 15.91 -23.47
C GLN A 153 10.60 15.02 -23.78
N ARG A 154 9.80 15.41 -24.78
CA ARG A 154 8.54 14.71 -25.15
C ARG A 154 8.71 13.21 -25.48
N ASN A 155 9.88 12.82 -26.00
CA ASN A 155 10.20 11.42 -26.28
C ASN A 155 10.48 10.61 -25.01
N GLN A 156 10.87 11.24 -23.91
CA GLN A 156 11.07 10.59 -22.62
C GLN A 156 9.76 10.36 -21.85
N ARG A 157 8.71 11.11 -22.17
CA ARG A 157 7.38 10.85 -21.61
C ARG A 157 6.91 9.45 -22.03
N PRO A 158 6.31 8.64 -21.15
CA PRO A 158 5.77 7.34 -21.54
C PRO A 158 4.57 7.49 -22.48
N THR A 159 4.11 6.37 -23.05
CA THR A 159 2.79 6.31 -23.72
C THR A 159 1.68 6.08 -22.70
N MET A 160 0.43 6.38 -23.06
CA MET A 160 -0.70 6.11 -22.15
C MET A 160 -0.86 4.61 -21.86
N ALA A 161 -0.69 3.74 -22.85
CA ALA A 161 -0.63 2.29 -22.67
C ALA A 161 0.44 1.85 -21.64
N GLU A 162 1.66 2.39 -21.73
CA GLU A 162 2.71 2.12 -20.74
C GLU A 162 2.32 2.59 -19.33
N ILE A 163 1.66 3.74 -19.23
CA ILE A 163 1.17 4.26 -17.94
C ILE A 163 0.11 3.34 -17.35
N VAL A 164 -0.86 2.89 -18.15
CA VAL A 164 -1.92 1.96 -17.71
C VAL A 164 -1.31 0.69 -17.13
N VAL A 165 -0.41 0.04 -17.88
CA VAL A 165 0.26 -1.19 -17.44
C VAL A 165 1.02 -0.97 -16.12
N LYS A 166 1.74 0.15 -16.00
CA LYS A 166 2.50 0.45 -14.77
C LYS A 166 1.58 0.71 -13.57
N LEU A 167 0.47 1.44 -13.75
CA LEU A 167 -0.49 1.69 -12.68
C LEU A 167 -1.21 0.39 -12.26
N GLU A 168 -1.54 -0.49 -13.20
CA GLU A 168 -2.11 -1.81 -12.94
C GLU A 168 -1.14 -2.74 -12.18
N LEU A 169 0.15 -2.65 -12.49
CA LEU A 169 1.17 -3.35 -11.72
C LEU A 169 1.22 -2.83 -10.28
N ILE A 170 1.16 -1.51 -10.08
CA ILE A 170 1.17 -0.89 -8.75
C ILE A 170 -0.04 -1.34 -7.91
N ILE A 171 -1.25 -1.34 -8.49
CA ILE A 171 -2.45 -1.75 -7.75
C ILE A 171 -2.41 -3.23 -7.39
N SER A 172 -1.94 -4.08 -8.31
CA SER A 172 -1.81 -5.53 -8.08
C SER A 172 -0.83 -5.83 -6.95
N LEU A 173 0.30 -5.10 -6.90
CA LEU A 173 1.28 -5.22 -5.81
C LEU A 173 0.69 -4.77 -4.47
N GLN A 174 -0.04 -3.65 -4.44
CA GLN A 174 -0.66 -3.13 -3.22
C GLN A 174 -1.73 -4.10 -2.68
N GLU A 175 -2.63 -4.60 -3.52
CA GLU A 175 -3.69 -5.55 -3.13
C GLU A 175 -3.12 -6.89 -2.65
N CYS A 176 -2.07 -7.41 -3.30
CA CYS A 176 -1.37 -8.62 -2.87
C CYS A 176 -0.80 -8.47 -1.45
N LEU A 177 -0.16 -7.32 -1.17
CA LEU A 177 0.42 -7.05 0.13
C LEU A 177 -0.63 -6.82 1.22
N ASP A 178 -1.72 -6.12 0.90
CA ASP A 178 -2.82 -5.92 1.86
C ASP A 178 -3.48 -7.26 2.23
N SER A 179 -3.59 -8.19 1.27
CA SER A 179 -4.04 -9.58 1.51
C SER A 179 -3.05 -10.38 2.38
N CYS A 180 -1.74 -10.26 2.13
CA CYS A 180 -0.72 -10.90 2.95
C CYS A 180 -0.68 -10.33 4.38
N LEU A 181 -0.74 -9.01 4.53
CA LEU A 181 -0.72 -8.34 5.83
C LEU A 181 -1.97 -8.64 6.66
N THR A 182 -3.14 -8.78 6.03
CA THR A 182 -4.35 -9.21 6.74
C THR A 182 -4.24 -10.65 7.22
N LYS A 183 -3.69 -11.57 6.42
CA LYS A 183 -3.41 -12.95 6.86
C LYS A 183 -2.43 -12.99 8.04
N VAL A 184 -1.33 -12.26 7.96
CA VAL A 184 -0.32 -12.20 9.05
C VAL A 184 -0.91 -11.57 10.32
N LYS A 185 -1.67 -10.47 10.22
CA LYS A 185 -2.34 -9.88 11.39
C LYS A 185 -3.35 -10.82 12.04
N ILE A 186 -4.04 -11.65 11.25
CA ILE A 186 -4.92 -12.69 11.79
C ILE A 186 -4.07 -13.73 12.52
N ILE A 187 -2.97 -14.19 11.95
CA ILE A 187 -2.05 -15.13 12.60
C ILE A 187 -1.50 -14.53 13.90
N ASP A 188 -1.02 -13.29 13.90
CA ASP A 188 -0.52 -12.60 15.09
C ASP A 188 -1.60 -12.43 16.16
N ARG A 189 -2.83 -12.03 15.78
CA ARG A 189 -3.95 -11.93 16.73
C ARG A 189 -4.33 -13.29 17.31
N VAL A 190 -4.33 -14.34 16.49
CA VAL A 190 -4.57 -15.71 16.92
C VAL A 190 -3.45 -16.15 17.85
N LEU A 191 -2.18 -15.88 17.51
CA LEU A 191 -1.02 -16.23 18.32
C LEU A 191 -1.04 -15.49 19.67
N VAL A 192 -1.34 -14.19 19.69
CA VAL A 192 -1.48 -13.38 20.91
C VAL A 192 -2.65 -13.90 21.76
N PHE A 193 -3.79 -14.20 21.16
CA PHE A 193 -4.92 -14.79 21.88
C PHE A 193 -4.57 -16.16 22.48
N PHE A 194 -3.80 -16.97 21.76
CA PHE A 194 -3.30 -18.25 22.26
C PHE A 194 -2.24 -18.07 23.36
N LEU A 195 -1.32 -17.12 23.21
CA LEU A 195 -0.29 -16.82 24.20
C LEU A 195 -0.88 -16.24 25.48
N ASP A 196 -1.87 -15.35 25.40
CA ASP A 196 -2.59 -14.83 26.57
C ASP A 196 -3.31 -15.94 27.32
N LYS A 197 -3.96 -16.88 26.61
CA LYS A 197 -4.57 -18.05 27.25
C LYS A 197 -3.56 -19.03 27.84
N VAL A 198 -2.43 -19.26 27.18
CA VAL A 198 -1.36 -20.16 27.65
C VAL A 198 -0.62 -19.55 28.85
N LEU A 199 -0.36 -18.24 28.84
CA LEU A 199 0.23 -17.50 29.94
C LEU A 199 -0.72 -17.45 31.14
N TRP A 200 -2.02 -17.18 30.91
CA TRP A 200 -3.07 -17.29 31.93
C TRP A 200 -3.14 -18.69 32.56
N PHE A 201 -3.12 -19.74 31.73
CA PHE A 201 -3.14 -21.13 32.21
C PHE A 201 -1.86 -21.52 32.95
N SER A 202 -0.73 -20.88 32.65
CA SER A 202 0.53 -21.08 33.37
C SER A 202 0.55 -20.30 34.70
N LEU A 203 -0.01 -19.10 34.74
CA LEU A 203 -0.16 -18.27 35.93
C LEU A 203 -1.08 -18.93 36.98
N THR A 204 -2.18 -19.55 36.55
CA THR A 204 -3.05 -20.32 37.47
C THR A 204 -2.37 -21.60 38.00
N LYS A 205 -1.42 -22.17 37.24
CA LYS A 205 -0.63 -23.34 37.64
C LYS A 205 0.49 -23.01 38.63
N VAL A 206 1.09 -21.82 38.53
CA VAL A 206 2.05 -21.32 39.55
C VAL A 206 1.34 -21.11 40.88
N ASN A 207 0.08 -20.65 40.84
CA ASN A 207 -0.72 -20.50 42.05
C ASN A 207 -1.12 -21.85 42.70
N SER A 208 -1.11 -22.97 41.97
CA SER A 208 -1.30 -24.31 42.58
C SER A 208 -0.17 -24.71 43.53
N LYS A 209 1.05 -24.23 43.30
CA LYS A 209 2.20 -24.49 44.21
C LYS A 209 2.16 -23.55 45.43
N ALA A 210 1.63 -22.33 45.27
CA ALA A 210 1.35 -21.40 46.37
C ALA A 210 0.15 -21.85 47.23
N ILE A 211 -0.90 -22.41 46.63
CA ILE A 211 -2.06 -22.96 47.35
C ILE A 211 -1.68 -24.20 48.19
N LYS A 212 -0.67 -24.98 47.77
CA LYS A 212 -0.08 -26.04 48.62
C LYS A 212 0.71 -25.53 49.82
N LEU A 213 1.21 -24.29 49.78
CA LEU A 213 1.85 -23.66 50.94
C LEU A 213 0.83 -23.05 51.90
N ILE A 214 -0.36 -22.67 51.43
CA ILE A 214 -1.43 -22.12 52.29
C ILE A 214 -2.14 -23.25 53.07
N SER A 215 -2.15 -24.49 52.57
CA SER A 215 -2.76 -25.64 53.27
C SER A 215 -1.92 -26.24 54.41
N ALA A 216 -0.74 -25.71 54.71
CA ALA A 216 0.11 -26.20 55.80
C ALA A 216 -0.03 -25.40 57.10
N ASP A 217 -0.72 -24.25 57.09
CA ASP A 217 -0.87 -23.37 58.24
C ASP A 217 -2.32 -22.86 58.37
N THR A 218 -3.25 -23.75 58.70
CA THR A 218 -4.50 -23.38 59.37
C THR A 218 -4.93 -24.52 60.27
N SER A 219 -4.43 -24.51 61.50
CA SER A 219 -5.10 -25.15 62.63
C SER A 219 -6.16 -24.16 63.14
N GLY A 220 -7.43 -24.56 63.07
CA GLY A 220 -8.53 -23.83 63.71
C GLY A 220 -9.70 -23.51 62.80
N GLY A 221 -10.80 -24.25 63.03
CA GLY A 221 -12.16 -23.70 63.06
C GLY A 221 -12.82 -23.23 61.76
N GLU A 222 -13.87 -23.98 61.38
CA GLU A 222 -15.02 -23.59 60.55
C GLU A 222 -14.93 -23.80 59.01
N ASP A 223 -15.97 -24.50 58.52
CA ASP A 223 -16.42 -24.73 57.13
C ASP A 223 -15.65 -25.72 56.22
N ASN A 224 -15.51 -26.96 56.69
CA ASN A 224 -14.91 -28.09 55.95
C ASN A 224 -15.80 -28.67 54.81
N ALA A 225 -17.08 -28.29 54.72
CA ALA A 225 -18.02 -28.81 53.72
C ALA A 225 -17.93 -28.07 52.36
N THR A 226 -17.60 -26.78 52.37
CA THR A 226 -17.53 -25.91 51.17
C THR A 226 -16.22 -26.11 50.41
N ILE A 227 -15.12 -26.39 51.12
CA ILE A 227 -13.79 -26.63 50.54
C ILE A 227 -13.74 -28.01 49.87
N THR A 228 -14.39 -29.02 50.45
CA THR A 228 -14.44 -30.38 49.92
C THR A 228 -15.26 -30.47 48.62
N SER A 229 -16.33 -29.68 48.51
CA SER A 229 -17.15 -29.59 47.30
C SER A 229 -16.46 -28.78 46.18
N ALA A 230 -15.70 -27.74 46.51
CA ALA A 230 -14.86 -27.02 45.54
C ALA A 230 -13.70 -27.89 45.00
N LEU A 231 -13.09 -28.74 45.84
CA LEU A 231 -12.00 -29.64 45.44
C LEU A 231 -12.47 -30.79 44.52
N ALA A 232 -13.72 -31.22 44.67
CA ALA A 232 -14.33 -32.26 43.82
C ALA A 232 -14.61 -31.76 42.39
N ILE A 233 -15.03 -30.50 42.25
CA ILE A 233 -15.24 -29.84 40.94
C ILE A 233 -13.91 -29.65 40.18
N VAL A 234 -12.82 -29.38 40.90
CA VAL A 234 -11.47 -29.26 40.29
C VAL A 234 -10.90 -30.62 39.89
N LYS A 235 -11.22 -31.70 40.61
CA LYS A 235 -10.76 -33.07 40.28
C LYS A 235 -11.50 -33.68 39.08
N SER A 236 -12.78 -33.37 38.87
CA SER A 236 -13.53 -33.88 37.71
C SER A 236 -13.06 -33.28 36.37
N GLY A 237 -12.50 -32.06 36.39
CA GLY A 237 -11.89 -31.42 35.21
C GLY A 237 -10.50 -31.93 34.83
N HIS A 238 -9.90 -32.84 35.60
CA HIS A 238 -8.50 -33.26 35.43
C HIS A 238 -8.31 -34.39 34.40
N HIS A 239 -9.38 -35.10 34.01
CA HIS A 239 -9.29 -36.23 33.07
C HIS A 239 -9.34 -35.82 31.59
N ASP A 240 -9.86 -34.63 31.27
CA ASP A 240 -9.94 -34.11 29.88
C ASP A 240 -8.64 -33.40 29.40
N VAL A 241 -7.73 -33.10 30.33
CA VAL A 241 -6.57 -32.23 30.07
C VAL A 241 -5.38 -32.98 29.45
N GLN A 242 -5.26 -34.30 29.65
CA GLN A 242 -4.17 -35.09 29.05
C GLN A 242 -4.32 -35.25 27.52
N VAL A 243 -5.55 -35.28 27.00
CA VAL A 243 -5.83 -35.35 25.56
C VAL A 243 -5.46 -34.04 24.85
N ASN A 244 -5.49 -32.91 25.55
CA ASN A 244 -5.14 -31.60 24.99
C ASN A 244 -3.64 -31.29 24.98
N ARG A 245 -2.82 -31.94 25.82
CA ARG A 245 -1.36 -31.71 25.83
C ARG A 245 -0.68 -32.15 24.53
N ALA A 246 -1.08 -33.30 23.98
CA ALA A 246 -0.57 -33.81 22.71
C ALA A 246 -1.05 -32.97 21.51
N LYS A 247 -2.31 -32.52 21.53
CA LYS A 247 -2.89 -31.64 20.49
C LYS A 247 -2.24 -30.25 20.47
N CYS A 248 -1.95 -29.68 21.64
CA CYS A 248 -1.26 -28.39 21.73
C CYS A 248 0.22 -28.48 21.28
N HIS A 249 0.93 -29.57 21.59
CA HIS A 249 2.29 -29.79 21.08
C HIS A 249 2.31 -29.95 19.57
N LEU A 250 1.32 -30.66 19.00
CA LEU A 250 1.18 -30.82 17.56
C LEU A 250 0.86 -29.48 16.88
N ALA A 251 -0.04 -28.67 17.46
CA ALA A 251 -0.37 -27.34 16.95
C ALA A 251 0.82 -26.37 17.02
N LEU A 252 1.60 -26.40 18.09
CA LEU A 252 2.81 -25.59 18.24
C LEU A 252 3.91 -26.02 17.25
N ASN A 253 4.08 -27.32 17.02
CA ASN A 253 5.04 -27.83 16.03
C ASN A 253 4.61 -27.54 14.59
N VAL A 254 3.31 -27.55 14.29
CA VAL A 254 2.76 -27.12 12.99
C VAL A 254 2.94 -25.62 12.79
N LEU A 255 2.75 -24.80 13.84
CA LEU A 255 2.99 -23.36 13.76
C LEU A 255 4.48 -23.02 13.61
N LEU A 256 5.36 -23.72 14.32
CA LEU A 256 6.82 -23.57 14.19
C LEU A 256 7.33 -24.02 12.80
N SER A 257 6.70 -25.04 12.18
CA SER A 257 7.03 -25.44 10.81
C SER A 257 6.56 -24.40 9.79
N LEU A 258 5.38 -23.79 9.99
CA LEU A 258 4.86 -22.71 9.14
C LEU A 258 5.68 -21.42 9.25
N THR A 259 6.19 -21.07 10.43
CA THR A 259 7.09 -19.91 10.60
C THR A 259 8.48 -20.19 10.01
N ASN A 260 8.98 -21.43 10.06
CA ASN A 260 10.23 -21.81 9.38
C ASN A 260 10.10 -21.81 7.85
N ILE A 261 8.93 -22.14 7.31
CA ILE A 261 8.65 -21.99 5.86
C ILE A 261 8.68 -20.50 5.45
N SER A 262 8.22 -19.59 6.32
CA SER A 262 8.30 -18.14 6.07
C SER A 262 9.74 -17.60 6.11
N ALA A 263 10.63 -18.18 6.92
CA ALA A 263 12.04 -17.81 6.93
C ALA A 263 12.80 -18.34 5.70
N HIS A 264 12.42 -19.51 5.18
CA HIS A 264 13.10 -20.11 4.04
C HIS A 264 12.76 -19.44 2.70
N LEU A 265 11.57 -18.82 2.57
CA LEU A 265 11.16 -18.05 1.38
C LEU A 265 11.72 -16.61 1.32
N MET A 266 12.38 -16.12 2.39
CA MET A 266 13.08 -14.82 2.36
C MET A 266 14.57 -14.92 2.02
N LEU A 267 15.11 -16.13 1.79
CA LEU A 267 16.55 -16.35 1.50
C LEU A 267 16.87 -16.70 0.04
N ILE A 268 15.94 -16.51 -0.90
CA ILE A 268 16.24 -16.65 -2.33
C ILE A 268 16.04 -15.31 -3.03
N GLY A 269 17.11 -14.51 -3.00
CA GLY A 269 17.38 -13.35 -3.85
C GLY A 269 18.90 -13.27 -4.06
N PRO A 270 19.38 -12.99 -5.28
CA PRO A 270 20.60 -13.58 -5.81
C PRO A 270 21.84 -12.70 -5.61
N THR A 271 22.99 -13.29 -5.28
CA THR A 271 24.29 -12.71 -5.65
C THR A 271 25.38 -13.78 -5.76
N THR A 272 26.00 -13.79 -6.95
CA THR A 272 27.42 -14.00 -7.23
C THR A 272 28.03 -15.39 -7.04
N SER A 273 28.02 -16.18 -8.13
CA SER A 273 29.02 -17.22 -8.38
C SER A 273 30.31 -16.57 -8.89
N PHE A 274 31.32 -16.51 -8.03
CA PHE A 274 32.73 -16.54 -8.41
C PHE A 274 33.01 -17.91 -9.03
N PHE A 275 33.55 -17.94 -10.26
CA PHE A 275 34.22 -19.13 -10.79
C PHE A 275 35.59 -18.66 -11.30
N GLU A 276 36.60 -18.97 -10.51
CA GLU A 276 38.01 -18.88 -10.84
C GLU A 276 38.39 -20.17 -11.58
N ILE A 277 38.85 -20.06 -12.83
CA ILE A 277 39.61 -21.13 -13.50
C ILE A 277 40.87 -20.49 -14.10
N ASN A 278 41.99 -21.12 -13.76
CA ASN A 278 43.37 -20.75 -14.05
C ASN A 278 43.75 -20.76 -15.54
N HIS A 279 44.62 -19.79 -15.89
CA HIS A 279 45.78 -19.82 -16.83
C HIS A 279 45.57 -20.14 -18.33
N PRO A 280 46.57 -19.86 -19.20
CA PRO A 280 47.48 -18.71 -19.33
C PRO A 280 47.51 -18.17 -20.79
N ASP A 281 48.47 -17.27 -21.07
CA ASP A 281 49.10 -16.98 -22.37
C ASP A 281 48.63 -15.79 -23.23
N ASN A 282 49.56 -14.82 -23.28
CA ASN A 282 50.21 -14.26 -24.47
C ASN A 282 49.57 -13.16 -25.32
N TYR A 283 50.46 -12.16 -25.55
CA TYR A 283 50.53 -11.09 -26.55
C TYR A 283 49.58 -9.90 -26.45
#